data_AF-A0A9D1GMR4-F1
#
_entry.id   AF-A0A9D1GMR4-F1
#
_cell.length_a   1.000
_cell.length_b   1.000
_cell.length_c   1.000
_cell.angle_alpha   90.00
_cell.angle_beta   90.00
_cell.angle_gamma   90.00
#
_symmetry.space_group_name_H-M   'P 1'
#
loop_
_entity.id
_entity.type
_entity.pdbx_description
1 polymer ?
#
loop_
_entity_poly.entity_id
_entity_poly.type
_entity_poly.pdbx_seq_one_letter_code
_entity_poly.pdbx_strand_id
1 'polypeptide(L)' 'DGVGIIARICTCISDHNVGILDISQTIVQGYFNMMMIVNITELDMDFAAFNKVLDELAGSLGIEIRCQRSDIFDRMHRI' A
#
# COMPACT_ATOMS: atom_id res chain seq x y z
N ASP A 1 1.25 7.58 -16.72
CA ASP A 1 1.49 6.12 -16.70
C ASP A 1 0.98 5.45 -15.43
N GLY A 2 -0.33 5.22 -15.31
CA GLY A 2 -0.91 4.55 -14.11
C GLY A 2 -0.90 3.03 -14.19
N VAL A 3 -1.22 2.45 -15.35
CA VAL A 3 -1.53 1.01 -15.51
C VAL A 3 -0.40 0.09 -15.05
N GLY A 4 0.87 0.45 -15.28
CA GLY A 4 2.02 -0.35 -14.88
C GLY A 4 2.33 -0.30 -13.37
N ILE A 5 2.00 0.81 -12.71
CA ILE A 5 2.27 1.01 -11.28
C ILE A 5 1.31 0.16 -10.45
N ILE A 6 0.02 0.19 -10.79
CA ILE A 6 -1.01 -0.59 -10.08
C ILE A 6 -0.71 -2.07 -10.14
N ALA A 7 -0.43 -2.59 -11.35
CA ALA A 7 -0.17 -4.00 -11.55
C ALA A 7 0.99 -4.48 -10.67
N ARG A 8 2.10 -3.74 -10.65
CA ARG A 8 3.28 -4.12 -9.87
C ARG A 8 3.03 -4.07 -8.37
N ILE A 9 2.32 -3.03 -7.89
CA ILE A 9 1.98 -2.90 -6.47
C ILE A 9 1.04 -4.05 -6.07
N CYS A 10 -0.05 -4.29 -6.81
CA CYS A 10 -0.99 -5.38 -6.52
C CYS A 10 -0.32 -6.76 -6.57
N THR A 11 0.57 -7.01 -7.53
CA THR A 11 1.34 -8.26 -7.58
C THR A 11 2.22 -8.41 -6.34
N CYS A 12 2.99 -7.39 -5.98
CA CYS A 12 3.85 -7.43 -4.79
C CYS A 12 3.05 -7.72 -3.51
N ILE A 13 1.90 -7.07 -3.34
CA ILE A 13 1.04 -7.25 -2.16
C ILE A 13 0.43 -8.65 -2.14
N SER A 14 -0.05 -9.13 -3.28
CA SER A 14 -0.63 -10.47 -3.41
C SER A 14 0.40 -11.57 -3.18
N ASP A 15 1.66 -11.37 -3.59
CA ASP A 15 2.76 -12.32 -3.37
C ASP A 15 3.07 -12.50 -1.87
N HIS A 16 2.72 -11.51 -1.04
CA HIS A 16 2.89 -11.51 0.41
C HIS A 16 1.62 -11.89 1.19
N ASN A 17 0.65 -12.55 0.53
CA ASN A 17 -0.64 -12.95 1.12
C ASN A 17 -1.43 -11.79 1.75
N VAL A 18 -1.25 -10.58 1.23
CA VAL A 18 -2.01 -9.41 1.69
C VAL A 18 -3.26 -9.26 0.84
N GLY A 19 -4.42 -9.30 1.50
CA GLY A 19 -5.72 -9.13 0.83
C GLY A 19 -6.02 -7.66 0.57
N ILE A 20 -6.50 -7.33 -0.63
CA ILE A 20 -6.93 -5.96 -0.96
C ILE A 20 -8.42 -5.81 -0.60
N LEU A 21 -8.73 -4.86 0.28
CA LEU A 21 -10.10 -4.58 0.72
C LEU A 21 -10.74 -3.46 -0.12
N ASP A 22 -9.97 -2.42 -0.42
CA ASP A 22 -10.44 -1.28 -1.20
C ASP A 22 -9.28 -0.63 -1.97
N ILE A 23 -9.55 -0.15 -3.18
CA ILE A 23 -8.61 0.64 -3.99
C ILE A 23 -9.32 1.90 -4.45
N SER A 24 -8.73 3.04 -4.11
CA SER A 24 -9.13 4.34 -4.62
C SER A 24 -7.96 4.98 -5.36
N GLN A 25 -8.22 5.48 -6.57
CA GLN A 25 -7.22 6.15 -7.38
C GLN A 25 -7.79 7.45 -7.91
N THR A 26 -6.95 8.48 -7.97
CA THR A 26 -7.33 9.79 -8.48
C THR A 26 -6.13 10.50 -9.09
N ILE A 27 -6.40 11.45 -9.99
CA ILE A 27 -5.37 12.30 -10.59
C ILE A 27 -5.53 13.69 -9.97
N VAL A 28 -4.54 14.11 -9.19
CA VAL A 28 -4.54 15.44 -8.54
C VAL A 28 -3.43 16.26 -9.15
N GLN A 29 -3.78 17.36 -9.83
CA GLN A 29 -2.82 18.27 -10.46
C GLN A 29 -1.83 17.58 -11.42
N GLY A 30 -2.29 16.53 -12.11
CA GLY A 30 -1.46 15.74 -13.04
C GLY A 30 -0.64 14.63 -12.38
N TYR A 31 -0.63 14.55 -11.04
CA TYR A 31 -0.02 13.44 -10.30
C TYR A 31 -1.00 12.30 -10.10
N PHE A 32 -0.54 11.09 -10.36
CA PHE A 32 -1.29 9.87 -10.06
C PHE A 32 -1.21 9.58 -8.56
N ASN A 33 -2.36 9.58 -7.88
CA ASN A 33 -2.48 9.22 -6.48
C ASN A 33 -3.29 7.94 -6.35
N MET A 34 -2.78 7.03 -5.53
CA MET A 34 -3.45 5.78 -5.19
C MET A 34 -3.48 5.61 -3.68
N MET A 35 -4.65 5.28 -3.17
CA MET A 35 -4.87 4.87 -1.80
C MET A 35 -5.45 3.46 -1.84
N MET A 36 -4.97 2.61 -0.94
CA MET A 36 -5.39 1.24 -0.89
C MET A 36 -5.51 0.80 0.55
N ILE A 37 -6.62 0.15 0.87
CA ILE A 37 -6.88 -0.47 2.16
C ILE A 37 -6.62 -1.96 2.00
N VAL A 38 -5.75 -2.49 2.83
CA VAL A 38 -5.33 -3.90 2.78
C VAL A 38 -5.50 -4.59 4.12
N ASN A 39 -5.77 -5.89 4.05
CA ASN A 39 -5.74 -6.80 5.16
C ASN A 39 -4.38 -7.52 5.22
N ILE A 40 -3.60 -7.21 6.25
CA ILE A 40 -2.27 -7.80 6.52
C ILE A 40 -2.33 -8.94 7.54
N THR A 41 -3.50 -9.50 7.84
CA THR A 41 -3.65 -10.57 8.85
C THR A 41 -2.88 -11.84 8.48
N GLU A 42 -2.82 -12.17 7.19
CA GLU A 42 -2.11 -13.33 6.65
C GLU A 42 -0.73 -12.98 6.08
N LEU A 43 -0.21 -11.80 6.41
CA LEU A 43 1.11 -11.35 5.96
C LEU A 43 2.18 -12.37 6.39
N ASP A 44 2.97 -12.80 5.41
CA ASP A 44 3.98 -13.85 5.56
C ASP A 44 5.28 -13.37 6.23
N MET A 45 5.40 -12.08 6.50
CA MET A 45 6.58 -11.43 7.09
C MET A 45 6.24 -10.31 8.08
N ASP A 46 7.25 -9.80 8.78
CA ASP A 46 7.09 -8.65 9.65
C ASP A 46 6.67 -7.39 8.87
N PHE A 47 5.79 -6.58 9.44
CA PHE A 47 5.35 -5.30 8.85
C PHE A 47 6.53 -4.36 8.53
N ALA A 48 7.58 -4.37 9.35
CA ALA A 48 8.78 -3.57 9.09
C ALA A 48 9.57 -4.08 7.87
N ALA A 49 9.59 -5.39 7.64
CA ALA A 49 10.21 -5.97 6.45
C ALA A 49 9.36 -5.67 5.21
N PHE A 50 8.03 -5.79 5.32
CA PHE A 50 7.10 -5.45 4.25
C PHE A 50 7.23 -3.98 3.82
N ASN A 51 7.36 -3.05 4.78
CA ASN A 51 7.63 -1.64 4.46
C ASN A 51 8.92 -1.45 3.67
N LYS A 52 10.00 -2.17 3.99
CA LYS A 52 11.25 -2.10 3.21
C LYS A 52 11.06 -2.60 1.78
N VAL A 53 10.32 -3.70 1.59
CA VAL A 53 10.00 -4.22 0.25
C VAL A 53 9.22 -3.17 -0.55
N LEU A 54 8.24 -2.51 0.08
CA LEU A 54 7.48 -1.42 -0.55
C LEU A 54 8.36 -0.20 -0.87
N ASP A 55 9.30 0.17 0.00
CA ASP A 55 10.25 1.27 -0.25
C ASP A 55 11.20 0.96 -1.42
N GLU A 56 11.71 -0.27 -1.50
CA GLU A 56 12.54 -0.72 -2.62
C GLU A 56 11.74 -0.72 -3.94
N LEU A 57 10.50 -1.20 -3.90
CA LEU A 57 9.59 -1.16 -5.04
C LEU A 57 9.31 0.29 -5.47
N ALA A 58 9.04 1.18 -4.51
CA ALA A 58 8.80 2.60 -4.74
C ALA A 58 10.00 3.27 -5.42
N GLY A 59 11.21 2.99 -4.93
CA GLY A 59 12.46 3.46 -5.54
C GLY A 59 12.66 2.98 -6.98
N SER A 60 12.33 1.72 -7.26
CA SER A 60 12.42 1.16 -8.63
C SER A 60 11.42 1.78 -9.61
N LEU A 61 10.28 2.27 -9.10
CA LEU A 61 9.18 2.85 -9.87
C LEU A 61 9.22 4.37 -9.91
N GLY A 62 10.10 5.02 -9.14
CA GLY A 62 10.17 6.48 -9.03
C GLY A 62 8.94 7.09 -8.39
N ILE A 63 8.29 6.38 -7.47
CA ILE A 63 7.11 6.83 -6.73
C ILE A 63 7.40 6.87 -5.24
N GLU A 64 6.50 7.48 -4.47
CA GLU A 64 6.51 7.42 -3.02
C GLU A 64 5.37 6.52 -2.56
N ILE A 65 5.68 5.48 -1.78
CA ILE A 65 4.69 4.61 -1.14
C ILE A 65 4.78 4.85 0.37
N ARG A 66 3.64 5.08 1.02
CA ARG A 66 3.56 5.13 2.49
C ARG A 66 2.55 4.10 2.96
N CYS A 67 3.01 3.15 3.76
CA CYS A 67 2.15 2.18 4.41
C CYS A 67 2.05 2.49 5.90
N GLN A 68 0.83 2.52 6.42
CA GLN A 68 0.54 2.80 7.83
C GLN A 68 -0.46 1.76 8.35
N ARG A 69 -0.22 1.24 9.56
CA ARG A 69 -1.19 0.38 10.23
C ARG A 69 -2.34 1.22 10.78
N SER A 70 -3.57 0.83 10.44
CA SER A 70 -4.78 1.52 10.88
C SER A 70 -5.04 1.42 12.39
N ASP A 71 -4.25 0.64 13.14
CA ASP A 71 -4.27 0.60 14.61
C ASP A 71 -4.06 1.98 15.27
N ILE A 72 -3.56 2.96 14.50
CA ILE A 72 -3.40 4.36 14.91
C ILE A 72 -4.75 5.12 14.96
N PHE A 73 -5.78 4.68 14.24
CA PHE A 73 -7.10 5.33 14.21
C PHE A 73 -8.10 4.76 15.23
N ASP A 74 -7.93 3.51 15.67
CA ASP A 74 -8.80 2.90 16.71
C ASP A 74 -8.67 3.58 18.09
N ARG A 75 -7.64 4.40 18.29
CA ARG A 75 -7.47 5.21 19.51
C ARG A 75 -8.01 6.64 19.43
N MET A 76 -8.58 7.07 18.30
CA MET A 76 -9.18 8.41 18.16
C MET A 76 -10.72 8.43 18.18
N HIS A 77 -11.38 7.28 18.25
CA HIS A 77 -12.84 7.21 18.36
C HIS A 77 -13.33 6.26 19.47
N ARG A 78 -12.98 6.61 20.71
CA ARG A 78 -13.72 6.16 21.89
C ARG A 78 -13.91 7.34 22.85
N ILE A 79 -14.89 8.18 22.53
CA ILE A 79 -15.66 8.97 23.51
C ILE A 79 -17.13 8.79 23.15
#